data_AF-A0AAD9ZGQ5-F1
#
_entry.id   AF-A0AAD9ZGQ5-F1
#
_cell.length_a   1.000
_cell.length_b   1.000
_cell.length_c   1.000
_cell.angle_alpha   90.00
_cell.angle_beta   90.00
_cell.angle_gamma   90.00
#
_symmetry.space_group_name_H-M   'P 1'
#
loop_
_entity.id
_entity.type
_entity.pdbx_description
1 polymer ?
#
loop_
_entity_poly.entity_id
_entity_poly.type
_entity_poly.pdbx_seq_one_letter_code
_entity_poly.pdbx_strand_id
1 'polypeptide(L)'
;MDNWKEYFDDISDSPLAAYITNDFQPVFNDEYSLNKCRFVKVAVKSSTYILAGLEHEFPDVPSRKSLTVHIVGADEQETFTAMMAEELLHLLPNLNSLTVGYIGPDAIENPTTQTELLDVERCPTCQQMGRPRRKVFVAGGLYHDFAQSELFRRHPPDLIVAFHSGPFESETST
;
A
#
# COMPACT_ATOMS: atom_id res chain seq x y z
N MET A 1 -10.95 -8.41 16.29
CA MET A 1 -11.23 -7.18 15.52
C MET A 1 -12.24 -7.63 14.52
N ASP A 2 -13.52 -7.47 14.85
CA ASP A 2 -14.58 -8.30 14.25
C ASP A 2 -15.31 -7.55 13.12
N ASN A 3 -14.83 -6.35 12.80
CA ASN A 3 -15.46 -5.39 11.92
C ASN A 3 -14.38 -4.45 11.34
N TRP A 4 -14.19 -4.49 10.01
CA TRP A 4 -13.24 -3.60 9.32
C TRP A 4 -13.67 -2.12 9.39
N LYS A 5 -14.97 -1.85 9.46
CA LYS A 5 -15.53 -0.49 9.56
C LYS A 5 -15.21 0.15 10.92
N GLU A 6 -15.29 -0.58 12.02
CA GLU A 6 -14.81 -0.11 13.34
C GLU A 6 -13.34 0.30 13.28
N TYR A 7 -12.51 -0.46 12.57
CA TYR A 7 -11.12 -0.09 12.40
C TYR A 7 -10.96 1.24 11.64
N PHE A 8 -11.67 1.46 10.53
CA PHE A 8 -11.54 2.71 9.78
C PHE A 8 -12.24 3.92 10.43
N ASP A 9 -13.35 3.68 11.12
CA ASP A 9 -14.09 4.70 11.86
C ASP A 9 -13.32 5.14 13.12
N ASP A 10 -12.75 4.19 13.88
CA ASP A 10 -12.23 4.47 15.23
C ASP A 10 -10.69 4.48 15.33
N ILE A 11 -9.96 3.77 14.44
CA ILE A 11 -8.51 3.56 14.57
C ILE A 11 -7.72 4.31 13.50
N SER A 12 -8.11 4.14 12.23
CA SER A 12 -7.51 4.85 11.09
C SER A 12 -7.89 6.34 11.07
N ASP A 13 -8.95 6.71 11.81
CA ASP A 13 -9.55 8.07 11.85
C ASP A 13 -9.80 8.60 10.41
N SER A 14 -10.24 7.68 9.55
CA SER A 14 -10.31 7.92 8.13
C SER A 14 -11.73 8.36 7.79
N PRO A 15 -11.96 9.58 7.26
CA PRO A 15 -13.29 10.04 6.87
C PRO A 15 -13.88 9.19 5.72
N LEU A 16 -13.09 8.27 5.16
CA LEU A 16 -13.48 7.36 4.08
C LEU A 16 -14.62 6.41 4.48
N ALA A 17 -14.68 5.99 5.75
CA ALA A 17 -15.70 5.05 6.22
C ALA A 17 -17.10 5.68 6.33
N ALA A 18 -17.23 7.01 6.24
CA ALA A 18 -18.49 7.71 6.11
C ALA A 18 -19.14 7.55 4.71
N TYR A 19 -18.34 7.18 3.69
CA TYR A 19 -18.80 7.08 2.30
C TYR A 19 -19.06 5.64 1.85
N ILE A 20 -18.84 4.65 2.72
CA ILE A 20 -18.84 3.24 2.37
C ILE A 20 -19.58 2.41 3.43
N THR A 21 -20.48 1.54 2.99
CA THR A 21 -21.19 0.58 3.85
C THR A 21 -20.30 -0.59 4.24
N ASN A 22 -20.70 -1.37 5.25
CA ASN A 22 -19.99 -2.59 5.68
C ASN A 22 -19.76 -3.63 4.57
N ASP A 23 -20.58 -3.61 3.51
CA ASP A 23 -20.46 -4.51 2.35
C ASP A 23 -19.65 -3.89 1.21
N PHE A 24 -18.84 -2.88 1.54
CA PHE A 24 -18.05 -2.09 0.59
C PHE A 24 -18.90 -1.54 -0.56
N GLN A 25 -20.11 -1.04 -0.27
CA GLN A 25 -20.92 -0.32 -1.26
C GLN A 25 -20.85 1.18 -0.97
N PRO A 26 -20.93 2.05 -1.99
CA PRO A 26 -21.01 3.49 -1.74
C PRO A 26 -22.31 3.82 -0.97
N VAL A 27 -22.22 4.70 0.03
CA VAL A 27 -23.40 5.15 0.79
C VAL A 27 -24.33 5.99 -0.08
N PHE A 28 -23.76 6.76 -1.02
CA PHE A 28 -24.49 7.59 -1.97
C PHE A 28 -24.16 7.16 -3.40
N ASN A 29 -25.15 7.21 -4.30
CA ASN A 29 -24.97 6.83 -5.70
C ASN A 29 -24.50 8.02 -6.56
N ASP A 30 -23.41 8.66 -6.14
CA ASP A 30 -22.74 9.74 -6.86
C ASP A 30 -21.28 9.35 -7.17
N GLU A 31 -20.70 10.00 -8.19
CA GLU A 31 -19.35 9.69 -8.67
C GLU A 31 -18.27 9.84 -7.59
N TYR A 32 -18.41 10.82 -6.70
CA TYR A 32 -17.47 11.07 -5.62
C TYR A 32 -17.47 9.92 -4.61
N SER A 33 -18.66 9.50 -4.16
CA SER A 33 -18.83 8.36 -3.25
C SER A 33 -18.38 7.03 -3.87
N LEU A 34 -18.62 6.84 -5.18
CA LEU A 34 -18.12 5.68 -5.94
C LEU A 34 -16.59 5.64 -5.99
N ASN A 35 -15.94 6.77 -6.26
CA ASN A 35 -14.47 6.85 -6.30
C ASN A 35 -13.86 6.61 -4.92
N LYS A 36 -14.46 7.15 -3.85
CA LYS A 36 -14.06 6.85 -2.47
C LYS A 36 -14.20 5.37 -2.13
N CYS A 37 -15.30 4.74 -2.56
CA CYS A 37 -15.53 3.31 -2.41
C CYS A 37 -14.45 2.46 -3.10
N ARG A 38 -14.10 2.80 -4.35
CA ARG A 38 -13.01 2.13 -5.09
C ARG A 38 -11.68 2.28 -4.36
N PHE A 39 -11.34 3.50 -3.94
CA PHE A 39 -10.09 3.80 -3.26
C PHE A 39 -9.90 2.96 -1.99
N VAL A 40 -10.91 2.89 -1.12
CA VAL A 40 -10.84 2.06 0.09
C VAL A 40 -10.75 0.58 -0.23
N LYS A 41 -11.48 0.10 -1.23
CA LYS A 41 -11.36 -1.31 -1.67
C LYS A 41 -9.94 -1.64 -2.06
N VAL A 42 -9.27 -0.79 -2.85
CA VAL A 42 -7.87 -0.99 -3.23
C VAL A 42 -7.00 -1.01 -1.98
N ALA A 43 -7.10 -0.01 -1.12
CA ALA A 43 -6.23 0.09 0.05
C ALA A 43 -6.41 -1.04 1.08
N VAL A 44 -7.66 -1.42 1.39
CA VAL A 44 -7.96 -2.53 2.31
C VAL A 44 -7.44 -3.84 1.75
N LYS A 45 -7.66 -4.09 0.46
CA LYS A 45 -7.09 -5.26 -0.22
C LYS A 45 -5.57 -5.24 -0.12
N SER A 46 -4.92 -4.13 -0.44
CA SER A 46 -3.46 -4.02 -0.41
C SER A 46 -2.89 -4.36 0.95
N SER A 47 -3.36 -3.71 2.02
CA SER A 47 -2.84 -3.93 3.37
C SER A 47 -3.11 -5.34 3.89
N THR A 48 -4.27 -5.94 3.59
CA THR A 48 -4.59 -7.30 4.01
C THR A 48 -3.79 -8.36 3.25
N TYR A 49 -3.60 -8.21 1.94
CA TYR A 49 -2.76 -9.12 1.15
C TYR A 49 -1.29 -9.03 1.57
N ILE A 50 -0.79 -7.82 1.82
CA ILE A 50 0.56 -7.62 2.33
C ILE A 50 0.71 -8.31 3.70
N LEU A 51 -0.22 -8.09 4.64
CA LEU A 51 -0.16 -8.74 5.96
C LEU A 51 -0.20 -10.27 5.84
N ALA A 52 -1.12 -10.82 5.05
CA ALA A 52 -1.22 -12.26 4.86
C ALA A 52 0.07 -12.86 4.26
N GLY A 53 0.68 -12.18 3.28
CA GLY A 53 1.97 -12.58 2.72
C GLY A 53 3.09 -12.53 3.75
N LEU A 54 3.13 -11.47 4.56
CA LEU A 54 4.12 -11.34 5.64
C LEU A 54 3.96 -12.45 6.69
N GLU A 55 2.74 -12.74 7.13
CA GLU A 55 2.48 -13.80 8.12
C GLU A 55 2.84 -15.19 7.58
N HIS A 56 2.65 -15.41 6.27
CA HIS A 56 3.00 -16.66 5.61
C HIS A 56 4.52 -16.86 5.52
N GLU A 57 5.24 -15.85 5.03
CA GLU A 57 6.68 -15.93 4.78
C GLU A 57 7.52 -15.72 6.04
N PHE A 58 6.99 -14.97 7.02
CA PHE A 58 7.73 -14.54 8.20
C PHE A 58 6.93 -14.84 9.47
N PRO A 59 7.13 -16.03 10.07
CA PRO A 59 6.49 -16.38 11.35
C PRO A 59 6.83 -15.40 12.48
N ASP A 60 7.95 -14.69 12.38
CA ASP A 60 8.42 -13.69 13.32
C ASP A 60 7.88 -12.27 13.05
N VAL A 61 7.04 -12.07 12.02
CA VAL A 61 6.53 -10.75 11.62
C VAL A 61 5.96 -9.92 12.79
N PRO A 62 5.22 -10.49 13.77
CA PRO A 62 4.67 -9.68 14.86
C PRO A 62 5.74 -9.06 15.77
N SER A 63 6.98 -9.56 15.72
CA SER A 63 8.11 -9.07 16.52
C SER A 63 9.07 -8.16 15.76
N ARG A 64 8.94 -8.08 14.42
CA ARG A 64 9.83 -7.27 13.58
C ARG A 64 9.73 -5.79 13.89
N LYS A 65 10.88 -5.12 13.76
CA LYS A 65 11.02 -3.68 14.02
C LYS A 65 11.07 -2.86 12.74
N SER A 66 11.64 -3.40 11.66
CA SER A 66 11.67 -2.74 10.35
C SER A 66 11.05 -3.63 9.28
N LEU A 67 10.45 -3.00 8.28
CA LEU A 67 9.94 -3.67 7.10
C LEU A 67 10.05 -2.78 5.87
N THR A 68 10.55 -3.35 4.77
CA THR A 68 10.52 -2.77 3.43
C THR A 68 9.66 -3.64 2.52
N VAL A 69 8.58 -3.09 1.97
CA VAL A 69 7.68 -3.79 1.06
C VAL A 69 7.74 -3.16 -0.31
N HIS A 70 7.97 -3.94 -1.36
CA HIS A 70 7.87 -3.48 -2.75
C HIS A 70 6.57 -3.99 -3.35
N ILE A 71 5.70 -3.07 -3.74
CA ILE A 71 4.49 -3.34 -4.52
C ILE A 71 4.85 -3.21 -5.98
N VAL A 72 4.73 -4.32 -6.72
CA VAL A 72 5.11 -4.45 -8.13
C VAL A 72 3.87 -4.48 -9.00
N GLY A 73 3.91 -3.81 -10.15
CA GLY A 73 2.73 -3.64 -11.01
C GLY A 73 1.77 -2.57 -10.48
N ALA A 74 2.28 -1.63 -9.68
CA ALA A 74 1.50 -0.51 -9.20
C ALA A 74 1.14 0.43 -10.35
N ASP A 75 -0.12 0.88 -10.36
CA ASP A 75 -0.59 1.99 -11.19
C ASP A 75 -0.77 3.28 -10.37
N GLU A 76 -1.30 4.32 -10.99
CA GLU A 76 -1.62 5.60 -10.34
C GLU A 76 -2.56 5.45 -9.14
N GLN A 77 -3.56 4.55 -9.21
CA GLN A 77 -4.47 4.30 -8.09
C GLN A 77 -3.74 3.69 -6.90
N GLU A 78 -2.87 2.71 -7.13
CA GLU A 78 -2.08 2.15 -6.03
C GLU A 78 -1.16 3.18 -5.40
N THR A 79 -0.51 4.05 -6.18
CA THR A 79 0.37 5.07 -5.60
C THR A 79 -0.39 6.08 -4.75
N PHE A 80 -1.64 6.42 -5.10
CA PHE A 80 -2.50 7.22 -4.22
C PHE A 80 -2.85 6.51 -2.91
N THR A 81 -2.81 5.18 -2.85
CA THR A 81 -2.99 4.42 -1.60
C THR A 81 -1.75 4.37 -0.71
N ALA A 82 -0.64 5.03 -1.08
CA ALA A 82 0.56 5.19 -0.24
C ALA A 82 0.28 5.73 1.17
N MET A 83 -0.77 6.54 1.31
CA MET A 83 -1.21 7.02 2.61
C MET A 83 -1.72 5.90 3.52
N MET A 84 -2.26 4.83 2.94
CA MET A 84 -2.87 3.71 3.66
C MET A 84 -1.89 2.57 3.93
N ALA A 85 -0.61 2.70 3.55
CA ALA A 85 0.42 1.78 4.04
C ALA A 85 0.60 1.85 5.57
N GLU A 86 0.13 2.93 6.21
CA GLU A 86 0.12 3.10 7.69
C GLU A 86 -0.65 2.01 8.43
N GLU A 87 -1.60 1.37 7.76
CA GLU A 87 -2.39 0.25 8.29
C GLU A 87 -1.49 -0.87 8.82
N LEU A 88 -0.36 -1.13 8.16
CA LEU A 88 0.63 -2.11 8.62
C LEU A 88 1.27 -1.71 9.97
N LEU A 89 1.41 -0.41 10.27
CA LEU A 89 1.90 0.06 11.57
C LEU A 89 0.89 -0.20 12.70
N HIS A 90 -0.41 -0.21 12.39
CA HIS A 90 -1.44 -0.55 13.37
C HIS A 90 -1.55 -2.05 13.59
N LEU A 91 -1.47 -2.84 12.50
CA LEU A 91 -1.57 -4.30 12.53
C LEU A 91 -0.30 -4.96 13.11
N LEU A 92 0.87 -4.34 12.91
CA LEU A 92 2.15 -4.78 13.44
C LEU A 92 2.68 -3.76 14.47
N PRO A 93 2.19 -3.79 15.73
CA PRO A 93 2.49 -2.75 16.73
C PRO A 93 3.97 -2.70 17.13
N ASN A 94 4.76 -3.75 16.87
CA ASN A 94 6.20 -3.72 17.12
C ASN A 94 7.00 -3.00 16.03
N LEU A 95 6.41 -2.76 14.86
CA LEU A 95 7.05 -2.11 13.73
C LEU A 95 7.36 -0.64 14.06
N ASN A 96 8.64 -0.27 13.98
CA ASN A 96 9.18 1.06 14.25
C ASN A 96 9.77 1.73 12.99
N SER A 97 9.79 1.03 11.86
CA SER A 97 10.17 1.57 10.56
C SER A 97 9.43 0.82 9.46
N LEU A 98 8.77 1.55 8.57
CA LEU A 98 8.09 0.99 7.42
C LEU A 98 8.51 1.78 6.18
N THR A 99 9.04 1.07 5.18
CA THR A 99 9.31 1.60 3.84
C THR A 99 8.43 0.87 2.84
N VAL A 100 7.75 1.61 1.96
CA VAL A 100 6.94 1.03 0.89
C VAL A 100 7.36 1.61 -0.46
N GLY A 101 7.74 0.75 -1.38
CA GLY A 101 8.02 1.10 -2.76
C GLY A 101 6.84 0.74 -3.65
N TYR A 102 6.39 1.68 -4.48
CA TYR A 102 5.40 1.42 -5.53
C TYR A 102 6.10 1.42 -6.88
N ILE A 103 6.15 0.27 -7.54
CA ILE A 103 6.95 0.08 -8.75
C ILE A 103 6.06 -0.45 -9.87
N GLY A 104 6.04 0.24 -11.00
CA GLY A 104 5.30 -0.19 -12.17
C GLY A 104 5.42 0.77 -13.35
N PRO A 105 5.15 0.30 -14.58
CA PRO A 105 5.20 1.13 -15.77
C PRO A 105 4.24 2.32 -15.68
N ASP A 106 3.09 2.11 -15.04
CA ASP A 106 2.01 3.10 -14.89
C ASP A 106 1.95 3.73 -13.50
N ALA A 107 2.97 3.51 -12.66
CA ALA A 107 3.03 4.04 -11.29
C ALA A 107 3.24 5.57 -11.26
N ILE A 108 3.88 6.12 -12.30
CA ILE A 108 4.19 7.54 -12.45
C ILE A 108 4.22 7.87 -13.95
N GLU A 109 3.87 9.12 -14.31
CA GLU A 109 3.74 9.55 -15.71
C GLU A 109 4.94 9.21 -16.62
N ASN A 110 6.15 9.16 -16.05
CA ASN A 110 7.35 8.81 -16.79
C ASN A 110 7.97 7.50 -16.27
N PRO A 111 7.97 6.41 -17.07
CA PRO A 111 8.50 5.10 -16.68
C PRO A 111 9.99 5.06 -16.33
N THR A 112 10.75 6.12 -16.60
CA THR A 112 12.17 6.21 -16.23
C THR A 112 12.40 6.99 -14.93
N THR A 113 11.35 7.61 -14.39
CA THR A 113 11.42 8.45 -13.20
C THR A 113 11.33 7.60 -11.93
N GLN A 114 12.13 8.00 -10.94
CA GLN A 114 12.03 7.51 -9.57
C GLN A 114 11.88 8.72 -8.67
N THR A 115 11.01 8.63 -7.66
CA THR A 115 10.93 9.66 -6.63
C THR A 115 12.03 9.44 -5.60
N GLU A 116 12.42 10.51 -4.92
CA GLU A 116 13.16 10.36 -3.67
C GLU A 116 12.30 9.66 -2.62
N LEU A 117 12.96 9.17 -1.58
CA LEU A 117 12.29 8.59 -0.43
C LEU A 117 11.60 9.69 0.38
N LEU A 118 10.28 9.66 0.43
CA LEU A 118 9.44 10.65 1.09
C LEU A 118 9.02 10.16 2.48
N ASP A 119 9.21 11.00 3.49
CA ASP A 119 8.58 10.80 4.80
C ASP A 119 7.11 11.21 4.70
N VAL A 120 6.21 10.27 4.95
CA VAL A 120 4.77 10.50 4.86
C VAL A 120 4.21 10.78 6.25
N GLU A 121 3.31 11.77 6.34
CA GLU A 121 2.67 12.14 7.60
C GLU A 121 1.82 11.00 8.18
N ARG A 122 1.79 10.97 9.51
CA ARG A 122 1.08 9.98 10.32
C ARG A 122 -0.38 10.35 10.46
N CYS A 123 -1.25 9.34 10.59
CA CYS A 123 -2.61 9.55 11.03
C CYS A 123 -2.63 10.10 12.48
N PRO A 124 -3.73 10.75 12.92
CA PRO A 124 -3.84 11.32 14.26
C PRO A 124 -3.54 10.30 15.38
N THR A 125 -4.02 9.06 15.22
CA THR A 125 -3.78 7.96 16.17
C THR A 125 -2.30 7.62 16.27
N CYS A 126 -1.63 7.40 15.14
CA CYS A 126 -0.19 7.13 15.09
C CYS A 126 0.64 8.29 15.62
N GLN A 127 0.20 9.53 15.38
CA GLN A 127 0.83 10.72 15.93
C GLN A 127 0.74 10.75 17.47
N GLN A 128 -0.45 10.52 18.03
CA GLN A 128 -0.68 10.48 19.48
C GLN A 128 0.10 9.35 20.16
N MET A 129 0.17 8.19 19.52
CA MET A 129 0.91 7.02 20.03
C MET A 129 2.44 7.13 19.82
N GLY A 130 2.94 8.21 19.23
CA GLY A 130 4.38 8.36 18.96
C GLY A 130 4.94 7.35 17.96
N ARG A 131 4.10 6.80 17.07
CA ARG A 131 4.51 5.85 16.02
C ARG A 131 5.48 6.52 15.04
N PRO A 132 6.38 5.76 14.38
CA PRO A 132 7.29 6.31 13.38
C PRO A 132 6.53 6.85 12.16
N ARG A 133 7.17 7.72 11.40
CA ARG A 133 6.72 8.02 10.02
C ARG A 133 7.06 6.84 9.12
N ARG A 134 6.19 6.58 8.15
CA ARG A 134 6.48 5.65 7.05
C ARG A 134 7.22 6.39 5.93
N LYS A 135 8.02 5.64 5.20
CA LYS A 135 8.75 6.13 4.04
C LYS A 135 8.19 5.53 2.78
N VAL A 136 8.01 6.35 1.75
CA VAL A 136 7.46 5.90 0.47
C VAL A 136 8.34 6.36 -0.67
N PHE A 137 8.50 5.52 -1.68
CA PHE A 137 9.02 5.94 -2.97
C PHE A 137 8.18 5.33 -4.10
N VAL A 138 8.20 5.98 -5.25
CA VAL A 138 7.55 5.51 -6.49
C VAL A 138 8.61 5.37 -7.56
N ALA A 139 8.59 4.27 -8.29
CA ALA A 139 9.49 4.03 -9.41
C ALA A 139 8.68 3.61 -10.64
N GLY A 140 8.88 4.33 -11.74
CA GLY A 140 8.39 3.94 -13.05
C GLY A 140 9.11 2.70 -13.59
N GLY A 141 8.47 2.05 -14.56
CA GLY A 141 9.09 1.02 -15.39
C GLY A 141 8.99 -0.41 -14.85
N LEU A 142 9.77 -1.31 -15.45
CA LEU A 142 9.74 -2.73 -15.11
C LEU A 142 10.56 -3.01 -13.85
N TYR A 143 10.07 -3.92 -13.01
CA TYR A 143 10.71 -4.22 -11.73
C TYR A 143 12.15 -4.74 -11.86
N HIS A 144 12.43 -5.53 -12.91
CA HIS A 144 13.78 -6.06 -13.12
C HIS A 144 14.78 -4.98 -13.53
N ASP A 145 14.34 -3.91 -14.18
CA ASP A 145 15.17 -2.74 -14.46
C ASP A 145 15.36 -1.93 -13.17
N PHE A 146 14.28 -1.71 -12.41
CA PHE A 146 14.34 -1.05 -11.11
C PHE A 146 15.29 -1.76 -10.13
N ALA A 147 15.34 -3.09 -10.13
CA ALA A 147 16.20 -3.89 -9.26
C ALA A 147 17.70 -3.63 -9.45
N GLN A 148 18.10 -3.01 -10.58
CA GLN A 148 19.48 -2.62 -10.85
C GLN A 148 19.82 -1.20 -10.35
N SER A 149 18.83 -0.44 -9.89
CA SER A 149 18.99 0.96 -9.48
C SER A 149 19.72 1.14 -8.15
N GLU A 150 20.22 2.36 -7.92
CA GLU A 150 20.74 2.77 -6.60
C GLU A 150 19.62 2.80 -5.53
N LEU A 151 18.38 3.13 -5.92
CA LEU A 151 17.26 3.20 -4.98
C LEU A 151 16.92 1.81 -4.42
N PHE A 152 16.91 0.77 -5.27
CA PHE A 152 16.78 -0.62 -4.83
C PHE A 152 17.92 -1.04 -3.89
N ARG A 153 19.17 -0.66 -4.19
CA ARG A 153 20.32 -0.98 -3.33
C ARG A 153 20.25 -0.29 -1.97
N ARG A 154 19.72 0.93 -1.90
CA ARG A 154 19.52 1.66 -0.63
C ARG A 154 18.33 1.10 0.18
N HIS A 155 17.32 0.57 -0.49
CA HIS A 155 16.08 0.08 0.11
C HIS A 155 15.71 -1.29 -0.47
N PRO A 156 16.43 -2.36 -0.12
CA PRO A 156 16.08 -3.71 -0.57
C PRO A 156 14.78 -4.18 0.09
N PRO A 157 13.92 -4.94 -0.62
CA PRO A 157 12.66 -5.42 -0.07
C PRO A 157 12.88 -6.60 0.89
N ASP A 158 12.12 -6.60 1.99
CA ASP A 158 11.86 -7.80 2.78
C ASP A 158 10.77 -8.65 2.12
N LEU A 159 9.77 -8.02 1.52
CA LEU A 159 8.68 -8.67 0.80
C LEU A 159 8.42 -7.95 -0.53
N ILE A 160 8.22 -8.75 -1.59
CA ILE A 160 7.77 -8.28 -2.90
C ILE A 160 6.33 -8.76 -3.09
N VAL A 161 5.41 -7.83 -3.35
CA VAL A 161 4.00 -8.12 -3.55
C VAL A 161 3.63 -7.69 -4.96
N ALA A 162 3.25 -8.65 -5.80
CA ALA A 162 2.88 -8.38 -7.19
C ALA A 162 1.37 -8.13 -7.29
N PHE A 163 0.99 -6.90 -7.63
CA PHE A 163 -0.35 -6.54 -8.05
C PHE A 163 -0.43 -6.58 -9.58
N HIS A 164 -1.64 -6.76 -10.10
CA HIS A 164 -1.89 -6.78 -11.54
C HIS A 164 -1.02 -7.78 -12.34
N SER A 165 -0.51 -8.83 -11.68
CA SER A 165 0.39 -9.83 -12.26
C SER A 165 -0.30 -10.88 -13.13
N GLY A 166 -1.57 -10.65 -13.49
CA GLY A 166 -2.29 -11.52 -14.41
C GLY A 166 -1.56 -11.61 -15.75
N PRO A 167 -1.62 -12.76 -16.45
CA PRO A 167 -1.10 -12.83 -17.80
C PRO A 167 -1.86 -11.80 -18.65
N PHE A 168 -1.13 -10.84 -19.22
CA PHE A 168 -1.63 -10.15 -20.40
C PHE A 168 -1.86 -11.27 -21.43
N GLU A 169 -3.09 -11.50 -21.87
CA GLU A 169 -3.31 -12.36 -23.02
C GLU A 169 -2.47 -11.75 -24.15
N SER A 170 -1.36 -12.40 -24.49
CA SER A 170 -0.66 -12.09 -25.73
C SER A 170 -1.70 -12.33 -26.81
N GLU A 171 -2.10 -11.28 -27.52
CA GLU A 171 -2.91 -11.41 -28.73
C GLU A 171 -2.32 -12.55 -29.55
N THR A 172 -3.04 -13.67 -29.59
CA THR A 172 -2.74 -14.72 -30.54
C THR A 172 -3.13 -14.12 -31.87
N SER A 173 -2.16 -13.53 -32.56
CA SER A 173 -2.30 -13.19 -33.96
C SER A 173 -2.61 -14.48 -34.72
N THR A 174 -3.88 -14.69 -35.01
CA THR A 174 -4.38 -15.65 -36.01
C THR A 174 -4.74 -14.91 -37.28
#